data_AF-A0A9E7RUG7-F1
#
_entry.id   AF-A0A9E7RUG7-F1
#
_cell.length_a   1.000
_cell.length_b   1.000
_cell.length_c   1.000
_cell.angle_alpha   90.00
_cell.angle_beta   90.00
_cell.angle_gamma   90.00
#
_symmetry.space_group_name_H-M   'P 1'
#
loop_
_entity.id
_entity.type
_entity.pdbx_description
1 polymer ?
#
loop_
_entity_poly.entity_id
_entity_poly.type
_entity_poly.pdbx_seq_one_letter_code
_entity_poly.pdbx_strand_id
1 'polypeptide(L)'
;MIKLTRGSLIVIFILLTTGFAVRAGTDNSSLHSERHHEPLMYDMDSYYNLRLAMNLLDHGELSDGDGWDRHSYYPPGVPLDYPPLLAFITIILHLLTSRFLSLSELAFWLPAVVSPLQGLRCSSLQGALTVMISHPALQGSLQSQHPSIS
;
A
#
# COMPACT_ATOMS: atom_id res chain seq x y z
N MET A 1 -19.04 -9.47 -12.49
CA MET A 1 -19.71 -8.16 -12.28
C MET A 1 -20.12 -8.08 -10.82
N ILE A 2 -19.38 -7.34 -9.98
CA ILE A 2 -19.64 -7.25 -8.54
C ILE A 2 -20.89 -6.39 -8.34
N LYS A 3 -21.98 -6.95 -7.80
CA LYS A 3 -23.18 -6.17 -7.46
C LYS A 3 -22.89 -5.41 -6.16
N LEU A 4 -22.54 -4.14 -6.29
CA LEU A 4 -22.29 -3.27 -5.15
C LEU A 4 -23.63 -2.92 -4.49
N THR A 5 -23.97 -3.59 -3.39
CA THR A 5 -25.19 -3.30 -2.62
C THR A 5 -24.93 -2.21 -1.59
N ARG A 6 -25.98 -1.51 -1.14
CA ARG A 6 -25.87 -0.48 -0.07
C ARG A 6 -25.20 -1.02 1.20
N GLY A 7 -25.46 -2.27 1.57
CA GLY A 7 -24.79 -2.94 2.69
C GLY A 7 -23.29 -3.13 2.46
N SER A 8 -22.88 -3.49 1.25
CA SER A 8 -21.47 -3.62 0.89
C SER A 8 -20.71 -2.29 0.98
N LEU A 9 -21.33 -1.18 0.59
CA LEU A 9 -20.72 0.15 0.71
C LEU A 9 -20.43 0.54 2.17
N ILE A 10 -21.36 0.24 3.07
CA ILE A 10 -21.19 0.52 4.51
C ILE A 10 -20.02 -0.28 5.07
N VAL A 11 -19.92 -1.57 4.73
CA VAL A 11 -18.80 -2.42 5.18
C VAL A 11 -17.46 -1.92 4.64
N ILE A 12 -17.40 -1.55 3.35
CA ILE A 12 -16.19 -0.97 2.73
C ILE A 12 -15.78 0.30 3.46
N PHE A 13 -16.74 1.18 3.74
CA PHE A 13 -16.48 2.43 4.46
C PHE A 13 -15.92 2.16 5.86
N ILE A 14 -16.53 1.22 6.62
CA ILE A 14 -16.04 0.82 7.95
C ILE A 14 -14.62 0.25 7.87
N LEU A 15 -14.32 -0.62 6.91
CA LEU A 15 -12.98 -1.18 6.73
C LEU A 15 -11.95 -0.10 6.42
N LEU A 16 -12.30 0.86 5.56
CA LEU A 16 -11.41 1.94 5.17
C LEU A 16 -11.11 2.88 6.34
N THR A 17 -12.15 3.32 7.05
CA THR A 17 -12.00 4.23 8.20
C THR A 17 -11.31 3.56 9.38
N THR A 18 -11.64 2.31 9.67
CA THR A 18 -11.01 1.57 10.78
C THR A 18 -9.55 1.27 10.48
N GLY A 19 -9.22 0.82 9.27
CA GLY A 19 -7.83 0.56 8.87
C GLY A 19 -6.98 1.83 8.90
N PHE A 20 -7.51 2.95 8.43
CA PHE A 20 -6.84 4.25 8.52
C PHE A 20 -6.64 4.68 9.98
N ALA A 21 -7.69 4.62 10.80
CA ALA A 21 -7.65 5.05 12.20
C ALA A 21 -6.68 4.22 13.05
N VAL A 22 -6.61 2.90 12.82
CA VAL A 22 -5.63 2.04 13.49
C VAL A 22 -4.22 2.46 13.12
N ARG A 23 -3.94 2.76 11.84
CA ARG A 23 -2.59 3.15 11.42
C ARG A 23 -2.21 4.54 11.91
N ALA A 24 -3.12 5.51 11.80
CA ALA A 24 -2.94 6.85 12.36
C ALA A 24 -2.75 6.83 13.88
N GLY A 25 -3.40 5.88 14.58
CA GLY A 25 -3.26 5.70 16.03
C GLY A 25 -1.97 4.99 16.46
N THR A 26 -1.30 4.27 15.56
CA THR A 26 0.02 3.67 15.81
C THR A 26 1.18 4.64 15.62
N ASP A 27 0.89 5.88 15.26
CA ASP A 27 1.89 6.93 15.12
C ASP A 27 2.37 7.33 16.51
N ASN A 28 3.52 6.79 16.89
CA ASN A 28 4.18 7.12 18.14
C ASN A 28 4.45 8.63 18.16
N SER A 29 4.18 9.30 19.28
CA SER A 29 4.48 10.73 19.47
C SER A 29 5.94 11.10 19.19
N SER A 30 6.86 10.11 19.15
CA SER A 30 8.25 10.29 18.75
C SER A 30 8.47 10.59 17.26
N LEU A 31 7.52 10.24 16.38
CA LEU A 31 7.59 10.52 14.94
C LEU A 31 7.24 11.98 14.64
N HIS A 32 6.47 12.60 15.52
CA HIS A 32 6.22 14.04 15.53
C HIS A 32 7.18 14.69 16.52
N SER A 33 8.44 14.86 16.12
CA SER A 33 9.43 15.53 16.97
C SER A 33 9.14 17.04 17.01
N GLU A 34 9.06 17.64 18.20
CA GLU A 34 8.96 19.11 18.35
C GLU A 34 10.08 19.88 17.63
N ARG A 35 11.20 19.20 17.33
CA ARG A 35 12.37 19.77 16.67
C ARG A 35 12.28 19.76 15.15
N HIS A 36 11.43 18.91 14.57
CA HIS A 36 11.26 18.77 13.13
C HIS A 36 9.88 19.28 12.74
N HIS A 37 9.83 20.15 11.73
CA HIS A 37 8.59 20.73 11.20
C HIS A 37 7.79 19.72 10.34
N GLU A 38 8.41 18.60 9.97
CA GLU A 38 7.78 17.53 9.21
C GLU A 38 7.81 16.20 9.99
N PRO A 39 6.80 15.33 9.80
CA PRO A 39 6.76 14.03 10.45
C PRO A 39 7.91 13.14 9.98
N LEU A 40 8.57 12.49 10.94
CA LEU A 40 9.65 11.54 10.67
C LEU A 40 9.07 10.23 10.13
N MET A 41 9.71 9.68 9.10
CA MET A 41 9.33 8.37 8.56
C MET A 41 9.75 7.23 9.51
N TYR A 42 9.05 6.11 9.40
CA TYR A 42 9.22 4.95 10.29
C TYR A 42 10.58 4.25 10.15
N ASP A 43 11.17 4.22 8.96
CA ASP A 43 12.39 3.46 8.67
C ASP A 43 13.23 4.11 7.54
N MET A 44 14.52 3.74 7.45
CA MET A 44 15.44 4.23 6.44
C MET A 44 14.97 3.92 5.01
N ASP A 45 14.35 2.77 4.78
CA ASP A 45 13.80 2.39 3.48
C ASP A 45 12.66 3.33 3.05
N SER A 46 11.92 3.89 4.01
CA SER A 46 10.87 4.88 3.71
C SER A 46 11.49 6.18 3.20
N TYR A 47 12.59 6.63 3.82
CA TYR A 47 13.34 7.80 3.35
C TYR A 47 13.93 7.59 1.96
N TYR A 48 14.38 6.37 1.65
CA TYR A 48 14.85 6.05 0.31
C TYR A 48 13.76 6.24 -0.76
N ASN A 49 12.53 5.79 -0.46
CA ASN A 49 11.36 5.98 -1.32
C ASN A 49 11.00 7.47 -1.48
N LEU A 50 11.07 8.25 -0.39
CA LEU A 50 10.84 9.70 -0.45
C LEU A 50 11.87 10.39 -1.34
N ARG A 51 13.15 10.04 -1.21
CA ARG A 51 14.22 10.59 -2.06
C ARG A 51 14.01 10.26 -3.53
N LEU A 52 13.61 9.03 -3.86
CA LEU A 52 13.28 8.66 -5.24
C LEU A 52 12.09 9.48 -5.78
N ALA A 53 11.06 9.69 -4.95
CA ALA A 53 9.93 10.55 -5.33
C ALA A 53 10.38 12.01 -5.53
N MET A 54 11.24 12.55 -4.67
CA MET A 54 11.82 13.89 -4.83
C MET A 54 12.57 14.02 -6.16
N ASN A 55 13.44 13.05 -6.47
CA ASN A 55 14.18 13.04 -7.73
C ASN A 55 13.22 13.02 -8.95
N LEU A 56 12.18 12.20 -8.87
CA LEU A 56 11.14 12.13 -9.90
C LEU A 56 10.35 13.45 -10.03
N LEU A 57 10.13 14.19 -8.93
CA LEU A 57 9.45 15.48 -8.93
C LEU A 57 10.31 16.58 -9.57
N ASP A 58 11.59 16.62 -9.21
CA ASP A 58 12.50 17.71 -9.55
C ASP A 58 13.12 17.53 -10.95
N HIS A 59 13.45 16.28 -11.31
CA HIS A 59 14.19 15.95 -12.52
C HIS A 59 13.36 15.14 -13.53
N GLY A 60 12.22 14.59 -13.14
CA GLY A 60 11.41 13.72 -14.00
C GLY A 60 11.95 12.29 -14.15
N GLU A 61 13.01 11.97 -13.42
CA GLU A 61 13.67 10.66 -13.44
C GLU A 61 13.95 10.16 -12.02
N LEU A 62 13.99 8.84 -11.84
CA LEU A 62 14.28 8.23 -10.54
C LEU A 62 15.79 8.13 -10.27
N SER A 63 16.59 8.04 -11.33
CA SER A 63 18.05 7.98 -11.30
C SER A 63 18.69 9.35 -11.51
N ASP A 64 20.01 9.42 -11.40
CA ASP A 64 20.79 10.64 -11.65
C ASP A 64 21.06 10.89 -13.16
N GLY A 65 20.12 10.51 -14.06
CA GLY A 65 20.22 10.69 -15.51
C GLY A 65 20.77 9.51 -16.33
N ASP A 66 21.42 8.54 -15.69
CA ASP A 66 22.13 7.43 -16.36
C ASP A 66 21.67 6.04 -15.89
N GLY A 67 20.55 5.95 -15.16
CA GLY A 67 20.09 4.72 -14.54
C GLY A 67 20.91 4.30 -13.32
N TRP A 68 21.84 5.14 -12.85
CA TRP A 68 22.58 4.93 -11.62
C TRP A 68 22.06 5.83 -10.49
N ASP A 69 22.18 5.31 -9.28
CA ASP A 69 21.95 6.02 -8.04
C ASP A 69 23.31 6.29 -7.37
N ARG A 70 23.83 7.51 -7.53
CA ARG A 70 25.13 7.92 -6.99
C ARG A 70 25.05 8.35 -5.53
N HIS A 71 23.84 8.53 -5.04
CA HIS A 71 23.54 8.89 -3.66
C HIS A 71 23.57 7.67 -2.73
N SER A 72 23.56 6.46 -3.30
CA SER A 72 23.68 5.20 -2.57
C SER A 72 25.08 4.61 -2.74
N TYR A 73 25.69 4.13 -1.65
CA TYR A 73 27.01 3.48 -1.66
C TYR A 73 28.10 4.30 -2.38
N TYR A 74 28.17 5.59 -2.10
CA TYR A 74 29.25 6.45 -2.59
C TYR A 74 30.61 5.95 -2.08
N PRO A 75 31.71 5.97 -2.88
CA PRO A 75 31.88 6.57 -4.22
C PRO A 75 31.46 5.79 -5.48
N PRO A 76 31.31 4.44 -5.52
CA PRO A 76 30.97 3.77 -6.79
C PRO A 76 29.51 3.97 -7.24
N GLY A 77 28.57 4.25 -6.33
CA GLY A 77 27.15 4.24 -6.67
C GLY A 77 26.61 2.82 -6.87
N VAL A 78 25.31 2.70 -7.14
CA VAL A 78 24.68 1.43 -7.54
C VAL A 78 23.76 1.64 -8.73
N PRO A 79 23.56 0.63 -9.60
CA PRO A 79 22.49 0.68 -10.59
C PRO A 79 21.14 0.78 -9.88
N LEU A 80 20.25 1.61 -10.41
CA LEU A 80 18.92 1.80 -9.84
C LEU A 80 18.02 0.60 -10.18
N ASP A 81 18.06 -0.42 -9.33
CA ASP A 81 17.19 -1.61 -9.38
C ASP A 81 16.16 -1.58 -8.24
N TYR A 82 15.37 -0.50 -8.19
CA TYR A 82 14.32 -0.33 -7.18
C TYR A 82 12.94 -0.19 -7.85
N PRO A 83 11.90 -0.90 -7.36
CA PRO A 83 10.57 -0.83 -7.95
C PRO A 83 10.02 0.60 -7.95
N PRO A 84 9.70 1.19 -9.11
CA PRO A 84 9.37 2.61 -9.21
C PRO A 84 7.92 2.93 -8.81
N LEU A 85 7.08 1.91 -8.64
CA LEU A 85 5.65 2.04 -8.47
C LEU A 85 5.29 2.96 -7.29
N LEU A 86 6.00 2.82 -6.16
CA LEU A 86 5.69 3.61 -4.98
C LEU A 86 6.01 5.10 -5.20
N ALA A 87 7.15 5.41 -5.83
CA ALA A 87 7.51 6.78 -6.17
C ALA A 87 6.48 7.44 -7.11
N PHE A 88 6.01 6.70 -8.14
CA PHE A 88 4.96 7.20 -9.02
C PHE A 88 3.63 7.45 -8.29
N ILE A 89 3.18 6.52 -7.43
CA ILE A 89 1.95 6.70 -6.66
C ILE A 89 2.07 7.93 -5.76
N THR A 90 3.22 8.09 -5.07
CA THR A 90 3.48 9.26 -4.22
C THR A 90 3.38 10.57 -5.01
N ILE A 91 3.98 10.63 -6.20
CA ILE A 91 3.95 11.84 -7.03
C ILE A 91 2.55 12.12 -7.57
N ILE A 92 1.83 11.11 -8.04
CA ILE A 92 0.45 11.27 -8.51
C ILE A 92 -0.42 11.86 -7.40
N LEU A 93 -0.32 11.32 -6.18
CA LEU A 93 -1.07 11.84 -5.04
C LEU A 93 -0.58 13.24 -4.66
N HIS A 94 0.72 13.51 -4.72
CA HIS A 94 1.29 14.82 -4.42
C HIS A 94 0.77 15.88 -5.39
N LEU A 95 0.65 15.57 -6.68
CA LEU A 95 0.06 16.50 -7.66
C LEU A 95 -1.40 16.84 -7.35
N LEU A 96 -2.14 15.94 -6.67
CA LEU A 96 -3.51 16.18 -6.23
C LEU A 96 -3.58 16.93 -4.88
N THR A 97 -2.61 16.74 -3.99
CA THR A 97 -2.65 17.24 -2.61
C THR A 97 -1.60 18.29 -2.26
N SER A 98 -0.75 18.70 -3.21
CA SER A 98 0.37 19.64 -3.00
C SER A 98 -0.02 20.98 -2.39
N ARG A 99 -1.28 21.39 -2.55
CA ARG A 99 -1.83 22.59 -1.90
C ARG A 99 -2.01 22.43 -0.38
N PHE A 100 -2.12 21.21 0.12
CA PHE A 100 -2.47 20.91 1.51
C PHE A 100 -1.36 20.19 2.27
N LEU A 101 -0.55 19.38 1.59
CA LEU A 101 0.46 18.52 2.20
C LEU A 101 1.79 18.65 1.48
N SER A 102 2.88 18.70 2.25
CA SER A 102 4.23 18.54 1.70
C SER A 102 4.42 17.12 1.18
N LEU A 103 5.44 16.91 0.34
CA LEU A 103 5.75 15.57 -0.19
C LEU A 103 6.09 14.60 0.96
N SER A 104 6.82 15.05 1.96
CA SER A 104 7.19 14.27 3.15
C SER A 104 5.97 13.90 3.98
N GLU A 105 5.07 14.86 4.24
CA GLU A 105 3.83 14.62 4.97
C GLU A 105 2.94 13.61 4.24
N LEU A 106 2.80 13.77 2.92
CA LEU A 106 2.04 12.81 2.12
C LEU A 106 2.65 11.42 2.17
N ALA A 107 3.97 11.31 2.00
CA ALA A 107 4.68 10.04 2.02
C ALA A 107 4.61 9.38 3.40
N PHE A 108 4.54 10.17 4.49
CA PHE A 108 4.26 9.68 5.84
C PHE A 108 2.85 9.06 5.95
N TRP A 109 1.83 9.74 5.42
CA TRP A 109 0.44 9.25 5.48
C TRP A 109 0.11 8.16 4.45
N LEU A 110 0.97 7.97 3.44
CA LEU A 110 0.74 7.05 2.34
C LEU A 110 0.43 5.61 2.80
N PRO A 111 1.17 5.00 3.74
CA PRO A 111 0.86 3.64 4.21
C PRO A 111 -0.50 3.55 4.91
N ALA A 112 -0.94 4.60 5.61
CA ALA A 112 -2.25 4.64 6.26
C ALA A 112 -3.40 4.65 5.24
N VAL A 113 -3.17 5.19 4.04
CA VAL A 113 -4.13 5.19 2.93
C VAL A 113 -4.06 3.89 2.11
N VAL A 114 -2.86 3.35 1.88
CA VAL A 114 -2.65 2.16 1.04
C VAL A 114 -3.04 0.86 1.77
N SER A 115 -2.82 0.77 3.08
CA SER A 115 -3.09 -0.47 3.83
C SER A 115 -4.57 -0.89 3.81
N PRO A 116 -5.54 0.01 4.05
CA PRO A 116 -6.97 -0.36 3.99
C PRO A 116 -7.43 -0.80 2.59
N LEU A 117 -6.79 -0.29 1.51
CA LEU A 117 -7.09 -0.71 0.14
C LEU A 117 -6.70 -2.18 -0.11
N GLN A 118 -5.62 -2.67 0.52
CA GLN A 118 -5.25 -4.08 0.46
C GLN A 118 -6.27 -4.97 1.18
N GLY A 119 -6.85 -4.48 2.30
CA GLY A 119 -7.93 -5.17 2.99
C GLY A 119 -9.16 -5.42 2.10
N LEU A 120 -9.51 -4.44 1.26
CA LEU A 120 -10.60 -4.58 0.28
C LEU A 120 -10.30 -5.65 -0.78
N ARG A 121 -9.05 -5.71 -1.28
CA ARG A 121 -8.61 -6.76 -2.23
C ARG A 121 -8.72 -8.15 -1.61
N CYS A 122 -8.27 -8.30 -0.37
CA CYS A 122 -8.35 -9.57 0.37
C CYS A 122 -9.81 -10.01 0.56
N SER A 123 -10.69 -9.10 1.00
CA SER A 123 -12.12 -9.39 1.17
C SER A 123 -12.78 -9.84 -0.14
N SER A 124 -12.47 -9.18 -1.25
CA SER A 124 -12.97 -9.58 -2.58
C SER A 124 -12.47 -10.96 -3.01
N LEU A 125 -11.22 -11.30 -2.70
CA LEU A 125 -10.64 -12.61 -3.03
C LEU A 125 -11.27 -13.72 -2.20
N GLN A 126 -11.49 -13.48 -0.89
CA GLN A 126 -12.16 -14.41 0.00
C GLN A 126 -13.58 -14.72 -0.48
N GLY A 127 -14.32 -13.70 -0.91
CA GLY A 127 -15.65 -13.87 -1.50
C GLY A 127 -15.64 -14.77 -2.73
N ALA A 128 -14.64 -14.62 -3.61
CA ALA A 128 -14.47 -15.48 -4.78
C ALA A 128 -14.13 -16.93 -4.39
N LEU A 129 -13.27 -17.12 -3.40
CA LEU A 129 -12.85 -18.46 -2.94
C LEU A 129 -14.02 -19.22 -2.31
N THR A 130 -14.83 -18.55 -1.47
CA THR A 130 -16.01 -19.15 -0.85
C THR A 130 -17.02 -19.61 -1.89
N VAL A 131 -17.24 -18.84 -2.96
CA VAL A 131 -18.13 -19.23 -4.08
C VAL A 131 -17.60 -20.44 -4.84
N MET A 132 -16.27 -20.58 -4.95
CA MET A 132 -15.64 -21.74 -5.60
C MET A 132 -15.73 -23.01 -4.75
N ILE A 133 -15.57 -22.91 -3.44
CA ILE A 133 -15.63 -24.06 -2.52
C ILE A 133 -17.07 -24.53 -2.29
N SER A 134 -18.03 -23.60 -2.29
CA SER A 134 -19.47 -23.92 -2.15
C SER A 134 -20.14 -24.38 -3.45
N HIS A 135 -19.37 -24.59 -4.53
CA HIS A 135 -19.92 -25.14 -5.77
C HIS A 135 -20.29 -26.63 -5.59
N PRO A 136 -21.53 -27.03 -5.92
CA PRO A 136 -22.02 -28.39 -5.67
C PRO A 136 -21.25 -29.49 -6.43
N ALA A 137 -20.49 -29.13 -7.48
CA ALA A 137 -19.70 -30.07 -8.28
C ALA A 137 -18.55 -30.73 -7.50
N LEU A 138 -18.00 -30.08 -6.47
CA LEU A 138 -16.91 -30.63 -5.64
C LEU A 138 -17.40 -31.43 -4.44
N GLN A 139 -18.67 -31.27 -4.07
CA GLN A 139 -19.28 -31.95 -2.92
C GLN A 139 -19.70 -33.39 -3.26
N GLY A 140 -20.07 -33.64 -4.53
CA GLY A 140 -20.42 -34.99 -5.02
C GLY A 140 -19.25 -35.98 -5.07
N SER A 141 -18.02 -35.50 -5.30
CA SER A 141 -16.82 -36.36 -5.37
C SER A 141 -16.26 -36.79 -4.00
N LEU A 142 -16.63 -36.11 -2.92
CA LEU A 142 -16.19 -36.45 -1.56
C LEU A 142 -17.13 -37.44 -0.85
N GLN A 143 -18.41 -37.51 -1.25
CA GLN A 143 -19.37 -38.46 -0.67
C GLN A 143 -19.27 -39.87 -1.28
N SER A 144 -18.69 -40.04 -2.46
CA SER A 144 -18.59 -41.36 -3.11
C SER A 144 -17.44 -42.25 -2.61
N GLN A 145 -16.67 -41.80 -1.60
CA GLN A 145 -15.52 -42.55 -1.07
C GLN A 145 -15.74 -43.15 0.33
N HIS A 146 -16.97 -43.14 0.85
CA HIS A 146 -17.26 -43.86 2.09
C HIS A 146 -17.71 -45.29 1.76
N PRO A 147 -16.85 -46.32 1.89
CA PRO A 147 -17.31 -47.70 1.77
C PRO A 147 -18.28 -47.97 2.92
N SER A 148 -19.50 -48.37 2.59
CA SER A 148 -20.47 -48.90 3.52
C SER A 148 -19.91 -50.18 4.13
N ILE A 149 -19.42 -50.10 5.37
CA ILE A 149 -19.08 -51.26 6.18
C ILE A 149 -20.40 -51.78 6.74
N SER A 150 -20.93 -52.84 6.10
CA SER A 150 -22.00 -53.69 6.60
C SER A 150 -21.44 -54.73 7.58
#